data_AF-A0A8J7U0G5-F1
#
_entry.id   AF-A0A8J7U0G5-F1
#
_cell.length_a   1.000
_cell.length_b   1.000
_cell.length_c   1.000
_cell.angle_alpha   90.00
_cell.angle_beta   90.00
_cell.angle_gamma   90.00
#
_symmetry.space_group_name_H-M   'P 1'
#
loop_
_entity.id
_entity.type
_entity.pdbx_description
1 polymer ?
#
loop_
_entity_poly.entity_id
_entity_poly.type
_entity_poly.pdbx_seq_one_letter_code
_entity_poly.pdbx_strand_id
1 'polypeptide(L)'
;MAEHFLVDAHGTMGMIDFGDAAVGDPAIDFAGLLKPLGDKRIRALLGEYGQPEWWPRVRAYHRIAPIHAILHGRATGNGRMVANARRRIAAELRARVRV
;
A
#
# COMPACT_ATOMS: atom_id res chain seq x y z
N MET A 1 -2.48 1.78 6.75
CA MET A 1 -1.00 1.69 6.79
C MET A 1 -0.34 2.65 7.76
N ALA A 2 -0.63 3.96 7.78
CA ALA A 2 -0.17 4.80 8.90
C ALA A 2 -0.89 4.47 10.23
N GLU A 3 -2.01 3.73 10.16
CA GLU A 3 -2.81 3.31 11.31
C GLU A 3 -2.13 2.23 12.18
N HIS A 4 -1.04 1.61 11.71
CA HIS A 4 -0.32 0.55 12.44
C HIS A 4 0.96 1.04 13.11
N PHE A 5 1.26 2.35 13.01
CA PHE A 5 2.39 2.97 13.70
C PHE A 5 1.87 3.76 14.89
N LEU A 6 2.42 3.48 16.06
CA LEU A 6 2.21 4.23 17.29
C LEU A 6 3.45 5.09 17.53
N VAL A 7 3.27 6.36 17.86
CA VAL A 7 4.36 7.27 18.20
C VAL A 7 4.02 7.95 19.51
N ASP A 8 4.92 7.86 20.49
CA ASP A 8 4.75 8.56 21.77
C ASP A 8 5.21 10.04 21.69
N ALA A 9 5.06 10.78 22.79
CA ALA A 9 5.47 12.19 22.86
C ALA A 9 7.01 12.40 22.75
N HIS A 10 7.79 11.34 22.94
CA HIS A 10 9.26 11.35 22.86
C HIS A 10 9.78 10.89 21.49
N GLY A 11 8.88 10.50 20.58
CA GLY A 11 9.23 9.99 19.25
C GLY A 11 9.52 8.48 19.22
N THR A 12 9.30 7.75 20.31
CA THR A 12 9.39 6.28 20.31
C THR A 12 8.33 5.70 19.39
N MET A 13 8.73 4.79 18.52
CA MET A 13 7.82 4.15 17.56
C MET A 13 7.51 2.71 17.94
N GLY A 14 6.23 2.35 17.91
CA GLY A 14 5.73 0.97 17.97
C GLY A 14 5.01 0.59 16.69
N MET A 15 5.05 -0.69 16.34
CA MET A 15 4.30 -1.25 15.22
C MET A 15 3.39 -2.38 15.72
N ILE A 16 2.18 -2.46 15.18
CA ILE A 16 1.18 -3.48 15.55
C ILE A 16 0.63 -4.18 14.30
N ASP A 17 -0.24 -5.16 14.52
CA ASP A 17 -0.98 -5.88 13.46
C ASP A 17 -0.09 -6.70 12.50
N PHE A 18 0.74 -7.58 13.08
CA PHE A 18 1.58 -8.53 12.35
C PHE A 18 0.82 -9.79 11.89
N GLY A 19 -0.52 -9.77 11.85
CA GLY A 19 -1.33 -10.94 11.49
C GLY A 19 -1.09 -11.44 10.05
N ASP A 20 -0.68 -10.53 9.16
CA ASP A 20 -0.35 -10.80 7.76
C ASP A 20 1.17 -10.99 7.53
N ALA A 21 1.99 -11.04 8.58
CA ALA A 21 3.44 -11.21 8.43
C ALA A 21 3.77 -12.56 7.79
N ALA A 22 4.63 -12.54 6.77
CA ALA A 22 4.98 -13.73 6.00
C ALA A 22 6.42 -13.64 5.46
N VAL A 23 7.00 -14.80 5.14
CA VAL A 23 8.21 -14.88 4.32
C VAL A 23 7.80 -14.70 2.86
N GLY A 24 8.22 -13.60 2.24
CA GLY A 24 7.80 -13.24 0.88
C GLY A 24 8.68 -12.17 0.24
N ASP A 25 8.17 -11.48 -0.77
CA ASP A 25 8.87 -10.35 -1.40
C ASP A 25 8.92 -9.16 -0.41
N PRO A 26 10.11 -8.71 0.04
CA PRO A 26 10.23 -7.62 1.00
C PRO A 26 9.75 -6.26 0.46
N ALA A 27 9.58 -6.11 -0.85
CA ALA A 27 9.05 -4.87 -1.43
C ALA A 27 7.58 -4.60 -1.03
N ILE A 28 6.83 -5.62 -0.58
CA ILE A 28 5.42 -5.47 -0.21
C ILE A 28 5.22 -4.52 0.98
N ASP A 29 6.17 -4.48 1.92
CA ASP A 29 6.11 -3.66 3.14
C ASP A 29 6.07 -2.16 2.84
N PHE A 30 6.56 -1.75 1.66
CA PHE A 30 6.57 -0.35 1.22
C PHE A 30 5.30 0.04 0.46
N ALA A 31 4.51 -0.93 -0.03
CA ALA A 31 3.47 -0.69 -1.03
C ALA A 31 2.29 0.14 -0.51
N GLY A 32 1.87 -0.06 0.73
CA GLY A 32 0.78 0.75 1.29
C GLY A 32 1.25 2.05 1.97
N LEU A 33 2.57 2.26 2.11
CA LEU A 33 3.14 3.55 2.52
C LEU A 33 3.08 4.60 1.40
N LEU A 34 2.88 4.18 0.14
CA LEU A 34 2.73 5.08 -1.00
C LEU A 34 1.56 6.06 -0.83
N LYS A 35 0.44 5.64 -0.26
CA LYS A 35 -0.73 6.52 -0.05
C LYS A 35 -0.43 7.66 0.95
N PRO A 36 0.11 7.39 2.16
CA PRO A 36 0.42 8.45 3.12
C PRO A 36 1.70 9.24 2.81
N LEU A 37 2.72 8.65 2.18
CA LEU A 37 4.03 9.30 2.00
C LEU A 37 4.31 9.80 0.59
N GLY A 38 3.67 9.22 -0.43
CA GLY A 38 3.87 9.57 -1.84
C GLY A 38 5.15 9.01 -2.47
N ASP A 39 5.18 8.98 -3.80
CA ASP A 39 6.24 8.36 -4.60
C ASP A 39 7.66 8.86 -4.27
N LYS A 40 7.84 10.18 -4.08
CA LYS A 40 9.16 10.78 -3.82
C LYS A 40 9.78 10.26 -2.52
N ARG A 41 8.99 10.22 -1.44
CA ARG A 41 9.47 9.77 -0.12
C ARG A 41 9.79 8.27 -0.13
N ILE A 42 8.95 7.45 -0.75
CA ILE A 42 9.19 6.01 -0.83
C ILE A 42 10.45 5.70 -1.64
N ARG A 43 10.69 6.39 -2.76
CA ARG A 43 11.94 6.22 -3.53
C ARG A 43 13.19 6.60 -2.72
N ALA A 44 13.13 7.69 -1.96
CA ALA A 44 14.23 8.09 -1.07
C ALA A 44 14.48 7.03 0.01
N LEU A 45 13.41 6.55 0.66
CA LEU A 45 13.48 5.51 1.68
C LEU A 45 14.07 4.19 1.13
N LEU A 46 13.67 3.78 -0.07
CA LEU A 46 14.27 2.61 -0.73
C LEU A 46 15.77 2.81 -0.99
N GLY A 47 16.20 4.03 -1.31
CA GLY A 47 17.61 4.38 -1.43
C GLY A 47 18.38 4.27 -0.10
N GLU A 48 17.78 4.73 1.00
CA GLU A 48 18.34 4.60 2.36
C GLU A 48 18.46 3.13 2.80
N TYR A 49 17.51 2.29 2.37
CA TYR A 49 17.55 0.84 2.58
C TYR A 49 18.55 0.12 1.65
N GLY A 50 19.16 0.82 0.68
CA GLY A 50 20.06 0.23 -0.31
C GLY A 50 19.35 -0.64 -1.35
N GLN A 51 18.05 -0.43 -1.56
CA GLN A 51 17.19 -1.25 -2.42
C GLN A 51 16.36 -0.41 -3.44
N PRO A 52 16.97 0.55 -4.16
CA PRO A 52 16.24 1.41 -5.11
C PRO A 52 15.53 0.63 -6.23
N GLU A 53 16.05 -0.53 -6.61
CA GLU A 53 15.53 -1.41 -7.64
C GLU A 53 14.21 -2.10 -7.25
N TRP A 54 13.78 -2.01 -5.98
CA TRP A 54 12.50 -2.55 -5.54
C TRP A 54 11.32 -1.70 -6.02
N TRP A 55 11.57 -0.47 -6.48
CA TRP A 55 10.54 0.49 -6.86
C TRP A 55 9.44 -0.05 -7.80
N PRO A 56 9.75 -0.76 -8.91
CA PRO A 56 8.72 -1.32 -9.78
C PRO A 56 7.79 -2.30 -9.07
N ARG A 57 8.33 -3.07 -8.11
CA ARG A 57 7.59 -4.08 -7.32
C ARG A 57 6.66 -3.41 -6.32
N VAL A 58 7.15 -2.40 -5.59
CA VAL A 58 6.33 -1.55 -4.70
C VAL A 58 5.14 -0.96 -5.47
N ARG A 59 5.39 -0.42 -6.67
CA ARG A 59 4.33 0.13 -7.54
C ARG A 59 3.35 -0.94 -8.03
N ALA A 60 3.82 -2.15 -8.32
CA ALA A 60 2.97 -3.27 -8.72
C ALA A 60 2.03 -3.68 -7.58
N TYR A 61 2.55 -3.89 -6.37
CA TYR A 61 1.75 -4.21 -5.18
C TYR A 61 0.72 -3.13 -4.87
N HIS A 62 1.11 -1.86 -4.95
CA HIS A 62 0.18 -0.76 -4.73
C HIS A 62 -0.99 -0.75 -5.74
N ARG A 63 -0.71 -1.07 -7.01
CA ARG A 63 -1.70 -1.11 -8.10
C ARG A 63 -2.63 -2.31 -8.01
N ILE A 64 -2.18 -3.47 -7.52
CA ILE A 64 -3.02 -4.67 -7.39
C ILE A 64 -3.88 -4.65 -6.12
N ALA A 65 -3.54 -3.85 -5.10
CA ALA A 65 -4.28 -3.78 -3.85
C ALA A 65 -5.82 -3.59 -3.98
N PRO A 66 -6.35 -2.76 -4.90
CA PRO A 66 -7.80 -2.68 -5.13
C PRO A 66 -8.42 -3.99 -5.65
N ILE A 67 -7.68 -4.77 -6.45
CA ILE A 67 -8.15 -6.07 -6.94
C ILE A 67 -8.28 -7.03 -5.77
N HIS A 68 -7.27 -7.08 -4.89
CA HIS A 68 -7.33 -7.84 -3.64
C HIS A 68 -8.56 -7.45 -2.79
N ALA A 69 -8.82 -6.15 -2.63
CA ALA A 69 -9.99 -5.65 -1.90
C ALA A 69 -11.33 -6.05 -2.54
N ILE A 70 -11.41 -6.15 -3.87
CA ILE A 70 -12.62 -6.66 -4.56
C ILE A 70 -12.84 -8.13 -4.25
N LEU A 71 -11.78 -8.95 -4.35
CA LEU A 71 -11.86 -10.38 -4.09
C LEU A 71 -12.26 -10.66 -2.64
N HIS A 72 -11.58 -10.01 -1.69
CA HIS A 72 -11.89 -10.12 -0.27
C HIS A 72 -13.31 -9.62 0.06
N GLY A 73 -13.71 -8.48 -0.48
CA GLY A 73 -15.06 -7.94 -0.28
C GLY A 73 -16.16 -8.85 -0.84
N ARG A 74 -15.91 -9.58 -1.93
CA ARG A 74 -16.83 -10.61 -2.44
C ARG A 74 -16.89 -11.83 -1.53
N ALA A 75 -15.75 -12.33 -1.09
CA ALA A 75 -15.66 -13.49 -0.21
C ALA A 75 -16.35 -13.27 1.15
N THR A 76 -16.35 -12.03 1.64
CA THR A 76 -16.90 -11.65 2.95
C THR A 76 -18.29 -10.99 2.89
N GLY A 77 -18.90 -10.88 1.70
CA GLY A 77 -20.19 -10.19 1.52
C GLY A 77 -20.13 -8.65 1.73
N ASN A 78 -18.93 -8.06 1.80
CA ASN A 78 -18.75 -6.63 2.02
C ASN A 78 -18.84 -5.82 0.72
N GLY A 79 -20.08 -5.55 0.29
CA GLY A 79 -20.35 -4.76 -0.92
C GLY A 79 -19.77 -3.35 -0.92
N ARG A 80 -19.63 -2.72 0.26
CA ARG A 80 -19.03 -1.38 0.40
C ARG A 80 -17.54 -1.39 0.05
N MET A 81 -16.81 -2.42 0.48
CA MET A 81 -15.39 -2.60 0.12
C MET A 81 -15.22 -2.76 -1.39
N VAL A 82 -16.05 -3.60 -2.03
CA VAL A 82 -16.05 -3.79 -3.49
C VAL A 82 -16.30 -2.47 -4.22
N ALA A 83 -17.30 -1.70 -3.78
CA ALA A 83 -17.62 -0.40 -4.39
C ALA A 83 -16.48 0.62 -4.25
N ASN A 84 -15.86 0.70 -3.06
CA ASN A 84 -14.69 1.56 -2.82
C ASN A 84 -13.52 1.21 -3.74
N ALA A 85 -13.19 -0.07 -3.84
CA ALA A 85 -12.08 -0.54 -4.66
C ALA A 85 -12.32 -0.28 -6.16
N ARG A 86 -13.54 -0.53 -6.66
CA ARG A 86 -13.93 -0.18 -8.04
C ARG A 86 -13.80 1.31 -8.34
N ARG A 87 -14.22 2.18 -7.42
CA ARG A 87 -14.04 3.64 -7.56
C ARG A 87 -12.57 4.02 -7.67
N ARG A 88 -11.71 3.41 -6.85
CA ARG A 88 -10.26 3.64 -6.92
C ARG A 88 -9.68 3.24 -8.28
N ILE A 89 -9.99 2.04 -8.78
CA ILE A 89 -9.54 1.58 -10.11
C ILE A 89 -10.00 2.55 -11.20
N ALA A 90 -11.29 2.94 -11.19
CA ALA A 90 -11.84 3.86 -12.18
C ALA A 90 -11.14 5.23 -12.15
N ALA A 91 -10.84 5.77 -10.97
CA ALA A 91 -10.10 7.01 -10.81
C ALA A 91 -8.67 6.90 -11.37
N GLU A 92 -7.96 5.80 -11.06
CA GLU A 92 -6.60 5.56 -11.56
C GLU A 92 -6.56 5.40 -13.09
N LEU A 93 -7.55 4.73 -13.70
CA LEU A 93 -7.64 4.60 -15.16
C LEU A 93 -7.93 5.95 -15.83
N ARG A 94 -8.86 6.74 -15.29
CA ARG A 94 -9.16 8.09 -15.81
C ARG A 94 -7.95 9.02 -15.78
N ALA A 95 -7.14 8.94 -14.71
CA ALA A 95 -5.93 9.73 -14.59
C ALA A 95 -4.86 9.38 -15.65
N ARG A 96 -4.87 8.15 -16.19
CA ARG A 96 -3.92 7.71 -17.24
C ARG A 96 -4.36 8.01 -18.65
N VAL A 97 -5.67 8.07 -18.91
CA VAL A 97 -6.24 8.40 -20.23
C VAL A 97 -6.21 9.91 -20.52
N ARG A 98 -6.04 10.74 -19.48
CA ARG A 98 -5.87 12.20 -19.61
C ARG A 98 -4.43 12.64 -19.96
N VAL A 99 -3.57 11.70 -20.33
CA VAL A 99 -2.19 11.94 -20.81
C VAL A 99 -2.18 11.87 -22.31
#